data_AF-A0A661F183-F1
#
_entry.id   AF-A0A661F183-F1
#
_cell.length_a   1.000
_cell.length_b   1.000
_cell.length_c   1.000
_cell.angle_alpha   90.00
_cell.angle_beta   90.00
_cell.angle_gamma   90.00
#
_symmetry.space_group_name_H-M   'P 1'
#
loop_
_entity.id
_entity.type
_entity.pdbx_description
1 polymer ?
#
loop_
_entity_poly.entity_id
_entity_poly.type
_entity_poly.pdbx_seq_one_letter_code
_entity_poly.pdbx_strand_id
1 'polypeptide(L)'
;MTKKSWLKEGLDVLANLGAEKLTIDTLCSQLGVTKGSFYHHFKNRENFIENLLVYWEEVNTLAVIKLSEGLGDTREKIKEITSIAIASMSSSLEVSIRAWALRNNKARRFQERVDQARLDYARKLWAELLGNGEEAELVSRLYYSTFVGCQEIMPPIPEKEVYAMFDLFLEKVTA
;
A
#
# COMPACT_ATOMS: atom_id res chain seq x y z
N MET A 1 12.15 -18.26 -14.82
CA MET A 1 11.44 -17.45 -13.81
C MET A 1 12.35 -16.31 -13.38
N THR A 2 11.83 -15.08 -13.17
CA THR A 2 12.67 -13.96 -12.69
C THR A 2 12.46 -13.75 -11.20
N LYS A 3 13.41 -13.11 -10.52
CA LYS A 3 13.24 -12.69 -9.11
C LYS A 3 11.94 -11.89 -8.92
N LYS A 4 11.64 -10.95 -9.83
CA LYS A 4 10.42 -10.14 -9.79
C LYS A 4 9.14 -10.97 -9.88
N SER A 5 9.13 -12.03 -10.70
CA SER A 5 7.98 -12.93 -10.82
C SER A 5 7.63 -13.60 -9.49
N TRP A 6 8.64 -14.02 -8.73
CA TRP A 6 8.44 -14.58 -7.37
C TRP A 6 7.87 -13.57 -6.39
N LEU A 7 8.32 -12.31 -6.47
CA LEU A 7 7.84 -11.26 -5.57
C LEU A 7 6.40 -10.88 -5.90
N LYS A 8 6.05 -10.76 -7.19
CA LYS A 8 4.66 -10.52 -7.61
C LYS A 8 3.75 -11.65 -7.12
N GLU A 9 4.12 -12.90 -7.34
CA GLU A 9 3.35 -14.05 -6.85
C GLU A 9 3.23 -14.04 -5.32
N GLY A 10 4.28 -13.64 -4.60
CA GLY A 10 4.22 -13.50 -3.15
C GLY A 10 3.17 -12.48 -2.68
N LEU A 11 3.01 -11.37 -3.40
CA LEU A 11 1.96 -10.39 -3.12
C LEU A 11 0.58 -10.95 -3.47
N ASP A 12 0.46 -11.67 -4.58
CA ASP A 12 -0.80 -12.31 -4.98
C ASP A 12 -1.24 -13.37 -3.96
N VAL A 13 -0.31 -14.17 -3.44
CA VAL A 13 -0.57 -15.12 -2.34
C VAL A 13 -0.97 -14.38 -1.05
N LEU A 14 -0.30 -13.28 -0.71
CA LEU A 14 -0.67 -12.48 0.47
C LEU A 14 -2.07 -11.90 0.36
N ALA A 15 -2.42 -11.33 -0.79
CA ALA A 15 -3.73 -10.75 -1.04
C ALA A 15 -4.81 -11.83 -0.90
N ASN A 16 -4.67 -12.93 -1.63
CA ASN A 16 -5.76 -13.91 -1.79
C ASN A 16 -5.82 -14.96 -0.67
N LEU A 17 -4.68 -15.33 -0.10
CA LEU A 17 -4.56 -16.49 0.81
C LEU A 17 -3.99 -16.13 2.19
N GLY A 18 -3.51 -14.90 2.37
CA GLY A 18 -2.93 -14.42 3.62
C GLY A 18 -1.52 -14.94 3.91
N ALA A 19 -0.88 -14.33 4.92
CA ALA A 19 0.53 -14.58 5.25
C ALA A 19 0.84 -16.01 5.69
N GLU A 20 -0.13 -16.74 6.25
CA GLU A 20 0.04 -18.14 6.64
C GLU A 20 0.29 -19.06 5.42
N LYS A 21 -0.26 -18.70 4.26
CA LYS A 21 -0.10 -19.45 3.01
C LYS A 21 1.12 -19.03 2.21
N LEU A 22 1.86 -18.00 2.65
CA LEU A 22 3.11 -17.57 2.03
C LEU A 22 4.26 -18.54 2.37
N THR A 23 4.23 -19.70 1.73
CA THR A 23 5.22 -20.78 1.87
C THR A 23 5.96 -21.02 0.56
N ILE A 24 7.17 -21.57 0.63
CA ILE A 24 7.95 -21.92 -0.57
C ILE A 24 7.17 -22.92 -1.44
N ASP A 25 6.48 -23.87 -0.81
CA ASP A 25 5.66 -24.87 -1.50
C ASP A 25 4.48 -24.25 -2.24
N THR A 26 3.74 -23.33 -1.60
CA THR A 26 2.65 -22.59 -2.24
C THR A 26 3.17 -21.82 -3.47
N LEU A 27 4.27 -21.09 -3.33
CA LEU A 27 4.85 -20.30 -4.41
C LEU A 27 5.34 -21.18 -5.57
N CYS A 28 6.02 -22.28 -5.26
CA CYS A 28 6.46 -23.24 -6.27
C CYS A 28 5.28 -23.83 -7.05
N SER A 29 4.20 -24.17 -6.34
CA SER A 29 2.99 -24.70 -6.94
C SER A 29 2.31 -23.69 -7.86
N GLN A 30 2.12 -22.44 -7.42
CA GLN A 30 1.48 -21.38 -8.21
C GLN A 30 2.30 -21.03 -9.47
N LEU A 31 3.64 -21.01 -9.34
CA LEU A 31 4.54 -20.67 -10.44
C LEU A 31 4.88 -21.84 -11.36
N GLY A 32 4.49 -23.07 -11.02
CA GLY A 32 4.83 -24.27 -11.80
C GLY A 32 6.33 -24.58 -11.83
N VAL A 33 7.05 -24.32 -10.72
CA VAL A 33 8.52 -24.47 -10.62
C VAL A 33 8.93 -25.27 -9.39
N THR A 34 10.20 -25.67 -9.33
CA THR A 34 10.74 -26.45 -8.21
C THR A 34 11.35 -25.56 -7.12
N LYS A 35 11.53 -26.11 -5.92
CA LYS A 35 12.28 -25.47 -4.82
C LYS A 35 13.69 -25.07 -5.22
N GLY A 36 14.35 -25.85 -6.09
CA GLY A 36 15.67 -25.51 -6.61
C GLY A 36 15.69 -24.15 -7.33
N SER A 37 14.64 -23.83 -8.10
CA SER A 37 14.52 -22.53 -8.75
C SER A 37 14.34 -21.39 -7.75
N PHE A 38 13.65 -21.61 -6.63
CA PHE A 38 13.52 -20.61 -5.56
C PHE A 38 14.88 -20.26 -4.96
N TYR A 39 15.67 -21.28 -4.62
CA TYR A 39 16.99 -21.09 -3.97
C TYR A 39 18.04 -20.44 -4.88
N HIS A 40 17.82 -20.43 -6.20
CA HIS A 40 18.64 -19.64 -7.12
C HIS A 40 18.45 -18.12 -6.93
N HIS A 41 17.26 -17.69 -6.48
CA HIS A 41 16.93 -16.27 -6.30
C HIS A 41 16.99 -15.80 -4.84
N PHE A 42 16.67 -16.69 -3.89
CA PHE A 42 16.57 -16.36 -2.47
C PHE A 42 17.33 -17.36 -1.61
N LYS A 43 18.16 -16.86 -0.69
CA LYS A 43 18.98 -17.71 0.17
C LYS A 43 18.14 -18.61 1.08
N ASN A 44 17.02 -18.08 1.56
CA ASN A 44 16.06 -18.74 2.45
C ASN A 44 14.75 -17.96 2.46
N ARG A 45 13.75 -18.47 3.20
CA ARG A 45 12.44 -17.84 3.33
C ARG A 45 12.49 -16.42 3.93
N GLU A 46 13.36 -16.19 4.91
CA GLU A 46 13.50 -14.87 5.54
C GLU A 46 14.06 -13.82 4.58
N ASN A 47 15.00 -14.22 3.73
CA ASN A 47 15.53 -13.38 2.66
C ASN A 47 14.47 -13.08 1.60
N PHE A 48 13.63 -14.06 1.25
CA PHE A 48 12.50 -13.83 0.36
C PHE A 48 11.50 -12.83 0.95
N ILE A 49 11.08 -13.00 2.21
CA ILE A 49 10.15 -12.08 2.87
C ILE A 49 10.68 -10.65 2.89
N GLU A 50 11.96 -10.48 3.22
CA GLU A 50 12.58 -9.15 3.21
C GLU A 50 12.47 -8.52 1.81
N ASN A 51 12.81 -9.27 0.76
CA ASN A 51 12.72 -8.77 -0.62
C ASN A 51 11.26 -8.54 -1.06
N LEU A 52 10.31 -9.33 -0.55
CA LEU A 52 8.89 -9.19 -0.84
C LEU A 52 8.33 -7.90 -0.25
N LEU A 53 8.66 -7.61 1.00
CA LEU A 53 8.21 -6.40 1.68
C LEU A 53 8.89 -5.14 1.13
N VAL A 54 10.17 -5.22 0.75
CA VAL A 54 10.86 -4.15 -0.01
C VAL A 54 10.12 -3.89 -1.32
N TYR A 55 9.83 -4.95 -2.08
CA TYR A 55 9.13 -4.82 -3.33
C TYR A 55 7.73 -4.24 -3.17
N TRP A 56 6.99 -4.67 -2.14
CA TRP A 56 5.69 -4.10 -1.81
C TRP A 56 5.76 -2.60 -1.52
N GLU A 57 6.66 -2.15 -0.65
CA GLU A 57 6.85 -0.74 -0.34
C GLU A 57 7.22 0.08 -1.59
N GLU A 58 8.13 -0.45 -2.43
CA GLU A 58 8.54 0.17 -3.68
C GLU A 58 7.36 0.39 -4.64
N VAL A 59 6.59 -0.65 -4.94
CA VAL A 59 5.53 -0.57 -5.97
C VAL A 59 4.27 0.12 -5.47
N ASN A 60 3.96 -0.01 -4.18
CA ASN A 60 2.67 0.38 -3.63
C ASN A 60 2.70 1.75 -2.94
N THR A 61 3.89 2.29 -2.68
CA THR A 61 4.06 3.61 -2.05
C THR A 61 5.05 4.47 -2.80
N LEU A 62 6.31 4.05 -2.92
CA LEU A 62 7.35 4.92 -3.47
C LEU A 62 7.14 5.23 -4.97
N ALA A 63 6.71 4.24 -5.74
CA ALA A 63 6.38 4.43 -7.16
C ALA A 63 5.16 5.35 -7.36
N VAL A 64 4.15 5.25 -6.49
CA VAL A 64 2.94 6.09 -6.52
C VAL A 64 3.30 7.55 -6.22
N ILE A 65 4.08 7.78 -5.16
CA ILE A 65 4.60 9.11 -4.81
C ILE A 65 5.44 9.69 -5.95
N LYS A 66 6.32 8.88 -6.54
CA LYS A 66 7.16 9.34 -7.66
C LYS A 66 6.33 9.70 -8.90
N LEU A 67 5.28 8.94 -9.18
CA LEU A 67 4.35 9.21 -10.28
C LEU A 67 3.62 10.53 -10.05
N SER A 68 3.10 10.76 -8.85
CA SER A 68 2.37 11.99 -8.52
C SER A 68 3.26 13.24 -8.54
N GLU A 69 4.54 13.13 -8.18
CA GLU A 69 5.48 14.26 -8.31
C GLU A 69 5.69 14.73 -9.75
N GLY A 70 5.40 13.91 -10.76
CA GLY A 70 5.44 14.29 -12.17
C GLY A 70 4.20 15.05 -12.67
N LEU A 71 3.17 15.20 -11.84
CA LEU A 71 1.92 15.89 -12.19
C LEU A 71 2.01 17.40 -11.93
N GLY A 72 0.99 18.12 -12.41
CA GLY A 72 0.88 19.58 -12.33
C GLY A 72 0.66 20.09 -10.90
N ASP A 73 -0.52 20.64 -10.65
CA ASP A 73 -0.81 21.28 -9.37
C ASP A 73 -1.00 20.28 -8.21
N THR A 74 -0.88 20.75 -6.98
CA THR A 74 -0.99 19.91 -5.77
C THR A 74 -2.36 19.25 -5.63
N ARG A 75 -3.43 19.86 -6.15
CA ARG A 75 -4.79 19.30 -6.12
C ARG A 75 -4.89 18.10 -7.07
N GLU A 76 -4.29 18.18 -8.26
CA GLU A 76 -4.16 17.06 -9.20
C GLU A 76 -3.37 15.92 -8.57
N LYS A 77 -2.27 16.22 -7.86
CA LYS A 77 -1.48 15.21 -7.13
C LYS A 77 -2.32 14.45 -6.11
N ILE A 78 -3.08 15.17 -5.27
CA ILE A 78 -3.97 14.55 -4.27
C ILE A 78 -5.00 13.66 -4.96
N LYS A 79 -5.66 14.14 -6.02
CA LYS A 79 -6.66 13.35 -6.76
C LYS A 79 -6.07 12.06 -7.33
N GLU A 80 -4.90 12.13 -7.96
CA GLU A 80 -4.26 10.95 -8.55
C GLU A 80 -3.88 9.92 -7.50
N ILE A 81 -3.22 10.33 -6.41
CA ILE A 81 -2.84 9.36 -5.36
C ILE A 81 -4.07 8.75 -4.69
N THR A 82 -5.15 9.52 -4.53
CA THR A 82 -6.42 9.04 -4.00
C THR A 82 -7.00 7.97 -4.95
N SER A 83 -7.04 8.27 -6.25
CA SER A 83 -7.56 7.36 -7.27
C SER A 83 -6.81 6.03 -7.30
N ILE A 84 -5.48 6.09 -7.32
CA ILE A 84 -4.63 4.89 -7.28
C ILE A 84 -4.87 4.09 -5.99
N ALA A 85 -4.94 4.78 -4.85
CA ALA A 85 -5.18 4.14 -3.56
C ALA A 85 -6.54 3.43 -3.52
N ILE A 86 -7.62 4.10 -3.96
CA ILE A 86 -8.97 3.52 -4.01
C ILE A 86 -9.02 2.32 -4.95
N ALA A 87 -8.48 2.44 -6.17
CA ALA A 87 -8.46 1.34 -7.13
C ALA A 87 -7.74 0.09 -6.58
N SER A 88 -6.70 0.30 -5.76
CA SER A 88 -5.96 -0.79 -5.10
C SER A 88 -6.72 -1.46 -3.95
N MET A 89 -7.78 -0.85 -3.40
CA MET A 89 -8.53 -1.41 -2.27
C MET A 89 -9.27 -2.71 -2.62
N SER A 90 -9.55 -2.93 -3.91
CA SER A 90 -10.09 -4.20 -4.41
C SER A 90 -9.17 -5.38 -4.11
N SER A 91 -7.87 -5.13 -3.94
CA SER A 91 -6.92 -6.08 -3.41
C SER A 91 -6.93 -6.06 -1.89
N SER A 92 -7.12 -7.22 -1.27
CA SER A 92 -6.97 -7.42 0.18
C SER A 92 -5.50 -7.37 0.65
N LEU A 93 -4.54 -6.99 -0.20
CA LEU A 93 -3.12 -6.99 0.11
C LEU A 93 -2.76 -6.13 1.32
N GLU A 94 -3.23 -4.89 1.36
CA GLU A 94 -2.98 -3.94 2.46
C GLU A 94 -3.52 -4.48 3.79
N VAL A 95 -4.77 -4.95 3.79
CA VAL A 95 -5.42 -5.56 4.95
C VAL A 95 -4.65 -6.80 5.41
N SER A 96 -4.25 -7.67 4.48
CA SER A 96 -3.46 -8.88 4.77
C SER A 96 -2.09 -8.57 5.36
N ILE A 97 -1.38 -7.55 4.86
CA ILE A 97 -0.07 -7.15 5.40
C ILE A 97 -0.23 -6.50 6.77
N ARG A 98 -1.24 -5.64 6.96
CA ARG A 98 -1.54 -5.01 8.25
C ARG A 98 -1.91 -6.06 9.30
N ALA A 99 -2.73 -7.05 8.95
CA ALA A 99 -3.04 -8.20 9.81
C ALA A 99 -1.78 -9.03 10.13
N TRP A 100 -0.90 -9.24 9.15
CA TRP A 100 0.37 -9.94 9.36
C TRP A 100 1.31 -9.17 10.30
N ALA A 101 1.38 -7.83 10.17
CA ALA A 101 2.18 -6.95 11.01
C ALA A 101 1.81 -7.02 12.51
N LEU A 102 0.56 -7.38 12.84
CA LEU A 102 0.16 -7.60 14.23
C LEU A 102 0.95 -8.73 14.91
N ARG A 103 1.41 -9.72 14.14
CA ARG A 103 2.06 -10.94 14.64
C ARG A 103 3.50 -11.13 14.16
N ASN A 104 4.00 -10.26 13.28
CA ASN A 104 5.33 -10.37 12.70
C ASN A 104 6.08 -9.02 12.73
N ASN A 105 7.18 -8.97 13.48
CA ASN A 105 7.96 -7.73 13.68
C ASN A 105 8.58 -7.18 12.38
N LYS A 106 8.91 -8.06 11.42
CA LYS A 106 9.46 -7.61 10.14
C LYS A 106 8.37 -6.94 9.30
N ALA A 107 7.23 -7.59 9.12
CA ALA A 107 6.07 -7.00 8.45
C ALA A 107 5.63 -5.69 9.13
N ARG A 108 5.62 -5.65 10.46
CA ARG A 108 5.33 -4.44 11.24
C ARG A 108 6.24 -3.27 10.89
N ARG A 109 7.56 -3.49 10.89
CA ARG A 109 8.52 -2.44 10.54
C ARG A 109 8.27 -1.88 9.14
N PHE A 110 7.95 -2.72 8.17
CA PHE A 110 7.63 -2.27 6.81
C PHE A 110 6.30 -1.53 6.74
N GLN A 111 5.27 -2.02 7.43
CA GLN A 111 3.98 -1.33 7.52
C GLN A 111 4.14 0.07 8.14
N GLU A 112 4.89 0.20 9.24
CA GLU A 112 5.18 1.48 9.89
C GLU A 112 5.88 2.46 8.94
N ARG A 113 6.85 1.98 8.14
CA ARG A 113 7.51 2.83 7.13
C ARG A 113 6.57 3.26 6.01
N VAL A 114 5.73 2.36 5.51
CA VAL A 114 4.74 2.66 4.48
C VAL A 114 3.72 3.69 4.98
N ASP A 115 3.17 3.48 6.18
CA ASP A 115 2.22 4.39 6.80
C ASP A 115 2.86 5.77 7.02
N GLN A 116 4.10 5.82 7.54
CA GLN A 116 4.85 7.06 7.76
C GLN A 116 5.14 7.79 6.45
N ALA A 117 5.61 7.10 5.41
CA ALA A 117 5.90 7.70 4.11
C ALA A 117 4.64 8.31 3.46
N ARG A 118 3.50 7.63 3.59
CA ARG A 118 2.20 8.12 3.08
C ARG A 118 1.70 9.32 3.86
N LEU A 119 1.80 9.30 5.19
CA LEU A 119 1.46 10.44 6.05
C LEU A 119 2.33 11.66 5.75
N ASP A 120 3.65 11.48 5.67
CA ASP A 120 4.58 12.56 5.37
C ASP A 120 4.30 13.17 3.99
N TYR A 121 3.98 12.32 3.00
CA TYR A 121 3.64 12.79 1.66
C TYR A 121 2.30 13.52 1.63
N ALA A 122 1.26 12.97 2.26
CA ALA A 122 -0.02 13.64 2.39
C ALA A 122 0.12 15.00 3.08
N ARG A 123 0.88 15.07 4.18
CA ARG A 123 1.17 16.33 4.88
C ARG A 123 1.84 17.35 3.97
N LYS A 124 2.83 16.94 3.17
CA LYS A 124 3.47 17.82 2.18
C LYS A 124 2.43 18.44 1.25
N LEU A 125 1.58 17.61 0.64
CA LEU A 125 0.56 18.08 -0.30
C LEU A 125 -0.48 19.00 0.37
N TRP A 126 -0.97 18.63 1.56
CA TRP A 126 -1.93 19.46 2.29
C TRP A 126 -1.32 20.78 2.78
N ALA A 127 -0.03 20.81 3.14
CA ALA A 127 0.66 22.04 3.51
C ALA A 127 0.81 23.00 2.32
N GLU A 128 1.13 22.48 1.14
CA GLU A 128 1.18 23.26 -0.10
C GLU A 128 -0.19 23.83 -0.46
N LEU A 129 -1.27 23.08 -0.22
CA LEU A 129 -2.63 23.48 -0.60
C LEU A 129 -3.28 24.46 0.39
N LEU A 130 -3.01 24.31 1.68
CA LEU A 130 -3.64 25.10 2.76
C LEU A 130 -2.79 26.31 3.19
N GLY A 131 -1.49 26.30 2.94
CA GLY A 131 -0.57 27.34 3.43
C GLY A 131 -0.42 27.37 4.96
N ASN A 132 -0.92 26.36 5.68
CA ASN A 132 -0.89 26.25 7.13
C ASN A 132 -0.38 24.86 7.56
N GLY A 133 0.80 24.80 8.18
CA GLY A 133 1.44 23.55 8.57
C GLY A 133 0.73 22.79 9.69
N GLU A 134 0.12 23.49 10.66
CA GLU A 134 -0.60 22.85 11.77
C GLU A 134 -1.90 22.19 11.29
N GLU A 135 -2.63 22.90 10.43
CA GLU A 135 -3.85 22.39 9.81
C GLU A 135 -3.54 21.23 8.86
N ALA A 136 -2.47 21.31 8.07
CA ALA A 136 -2.04 20.25 7.18
C ALA A 136 -1.68 18.94 7.91
N GLU A 137 -1.10 19.01 9.11
CA GLU A 137 -0.85 17.83 9.94
C GLU A 137 -2.16 17.14 10.35
N LEU A 138 -3.17 17.90 10.78
CA LEU A 138 -4.47 17.33 11.16
C LEU A 138 -5.23 16.78 9.94
N VAL A 139 -5.27 17.54 8.86
CA VAL A 139 -5.94 17.14 7.61
C VAL A 139 -5.30 15.89 7.01
N SER A 140 -3.97 15.81 6.96
CA SER A 140 -3.29 14.62 6.43
C SER A 140 -3.58 13.36 7.25
N ARG A 141 -3.68 13.48 8.58
CA ARG A 141 -4.09 12.38 9.46
C ARG A 141 -5.54 11.99 9.25
N LEU A 142 -6.46 12.94 9.11
CA LEU A 142 -7.87 12.65 8.83
C LEU A 142 -8.04 11.96 7.47
N TYR A 143 -7.37 12.49 6.44
CA TYR A 143 -7.34 11.95 5.09
C TYR A 143 -6.82 10.51 5.08
N TYR A 144 -5.66 10.27 5.69
CA TYR A 144 -5.06 8.93 5.73
C TYR A 144 -5.84 7.95 6.61
N SER A 145 -6.36 8.40 7.75
CA SER A 145 -7.18 7.56 8.63
C SER A 145 -8.51 7.18 7.96
N THR A 146 -9.09 8.09 7.16
CA THR A 146 -10.27 7.78 6.34
C THR A 146 -9.96 6.69 5.33
N PHE A 147 -8.81 6.78 4.64
CA PHE A 147 -8.39 5.75 3.68
C PHE A 147 -8.25 4.38 4.34
N VAL A 148 -7.49 4.28 5.44
CA VAL A 148 -7.33 3.03 6.19
C VAL A 148 -8.67 2.54 6.72
N GLY A 149 -9.52 3.44 7.24
CA GLY A 149 -10.87 3.09 7.71
C GLY A 149 -11.74 2.47 6.62
N CYS A 150 -11.73 3.04 5.40
CA CYS A 150 -12.47 2.49 4.27
C CYS A 150 -12.02 1.08 3.88
N GLN A 151 -10.77 0.67 4.16
CA GLN A 151 -10.28 -0.68 3.92
C GLN A 151 -10.79 -1.70 4.95
N GLU A 152 -11.15 -1.25 6.15
CA GLU A 152 -11.49 -2.10 7.30
C GLU A 152 -13.00 -2.18 7.59
N ILE A 153 -13.81 -1.28 7.01
CA ILE A 153 -15.27 -1.26 7.19
C ILE A 153 -15.93 -2.49 6.54
N MET A 154 -16.85 -3.12 7.28
CA MET A 154 -17.61 -4.29 6.84
C MET A 154 -19.13 -4.07 6.99
N PRO A 155 -19.93 -4.32 5.93
CA PRO A 155 -19.51 -4.67 4.57
C PRO A 155 -18.70 -3.54 3.90
N PRO A 156 -17.84 -3.84 2.90
CA PRO A 156 -17.05 -2.82 2.24
C PRO A 156 -17.91 -1.70 1.67
N ILE A 157 -17.47 -0.45 1.85
CA ILE A 157 -18.12 0.70 1.22
C ILE A 157 -17.98 0.55 -0.31
N PRO A 158 -19.05 0.73 -1.10
CA PRO A 158 -18.95 0.70 -2.55
C PRO A 158 -17.88 1.66 -3.06
N GLU A 159 -17.04 1.21 -3.99
CA GLU A 159 -15.89 1.98 -4.49
C GLU A 159 -16.29 3.41 -4.93
N LYS A 160 -17.42 3.54 -5.63
CA LYS A 160 -17.98 4.83 -6.06
C LYS A 160 -18.27 5.79 -4.89
N GLU A 161 -18.72 5.26 -3.75
CA GLU A 161 -18.98 6.07 -2.56
C GLU A 161 -17.67 6.48 -1.89
N VAL A 162 -16.64 5.62 -1.89
CA VAL A 162 -15.30 5.99 -1.40
C VAL A 162 -14.72 7.15 -2.22
N TYR A 163 -14.83 7.11 -3.56
CA TYR A 163 -14.47 8.26 -4.40
C TYR A 163 -15.22 9.54 -4.00
N ALA A 164 -16.54 9.45 -3.86
CA ALA A 164 -17.37 10.59 -3.46
C ALA A 164 -17.00 11.15 -2.07
N MET A 165 -16.60 10.29 -1.12
CA MET A 165 -16.12 10.71 0.19
C MET A 165 -14.84 11.54 0.09
N PHE A 166 -13.87 11.11 -0.71
CA PHE A 166 -12.61 11.84 -0.88
C PHE A 166 -12.75 13.12 -1.71
N ASP A 167 -13.62 13.13 -2.72
CA ASP A 167 -13.97 14.35 -3.45
C ASP A 167 -14.63 15.38 -2.52
N LEU A 168 -15.59 14.94 -1.70
CA LEU A 168 -16.24 15.79 -0.71
C LEU A 168 -15.23 16.31 0.34
N PHE A 169 -14.34 15.44 0.83
CA PHE A 169 -13.28 15.83 1.76
C PHE A 169 -12.40 16.93 1.17
N LEU A 170 -11.91 16.72 -0.06
CA LEU A 170 -11.08 17.69 -0.76
C LEU A 170 -11.81 19.01 -0.98
N GLU A 171 -13.08 18.99 -1.39
CA GLU A 171 -13.89 20.19 -1.53
C GLU A 171 -14.02 20.96 -0.20
N LYS A 172 -14.41 20.29 0.88
CA LYS A 172 -14.69 20.95 2.16
C LYS A 172 -13.46 21.48 2.89
N VAL A 173 -12.31 20.85 2.68
CA VAL A 173 -11.05 21.28 3.30
C VAL A 173 -10.39 22.43 2.54
N THR A 174 -10.76 22.63 1.26
CA THR A 174 -10.09 23.62 0.38
C THR A 174 -11.00 24.74 -0.10
N ALA A 175 -12.21 24.82 0.44
CA ALA A 175 -13.19 25.88 0.20
C ALA A 175 -12.91 27.08 1.12
#